data_AF-A0A959FTL6-F1
#
_entry.id   AF-A0A959FTL6-F1
#
_cell.length_a   1.000
_cell.length_b   1.000
_cell.length_c   1.000
_cell.angle_alpha   90.00
_cell.angle_beta   90.00
_cell.angle_gamma   90.00
#
_symmetry.space_group_name_H-M   'P 1'
#
loop_
_entity.id
_entity.type
_entity.pdbx_description
1 polymer ?
#
loop_
_entity_poly.entity_id
_entity_poly.type
_entity_poly.pdbx_seq_one_letter_code
_entity_poly.pdbx_strand_id
1 'polypeptide(L)'
;MRVTYQPYFLLLLPLLIGVCILGYGVAQEDFTWIWGAYSLSFGAYVLILLLATDAEMPVWLSGAFCLRLALLFGLPTLSDDIYRFIWDGHLLQQGINPFDQLPGYYLQAGQQVAGLDQVLYDQLNSPGYFTVYPPIAQASFALAAWLSPTSWWGFSLVLKTLILLIEVGNAWLLVSLLRMFRMPIRNSLLYLLNPLIIVELTGNLHYEAVMIFFLLLAFWLLVRMKGILPAALAFAASIAAKLLPLMFLPFFIKRLGWKKAVLFFALLGVGTFLLFLPLFNEAFLGSMSSSLDL
;
A
#
# COMPACT_ATOMS: atom_id res chain seq x y z
N MET A 1 18.78 35.19 11.41
CA MET A 1 19.52 34.21 10.60
C MET A 1 18.87 34.14 9.23
N ARG A 2 19.54 34.59 8.17
CA ARG A 2 19.05 34.36 6.80
C ARG A 2 19.25 32.87 6.52
N VAL A 3 18.16 32.12 6.37
CA VAL A 3 18.22 30.77 5.81
C VAL A 3 18.58 30.95 4.35
N THR A 4 19.87 30.81 4.02
CA THR A 4 20.31 30.74 2.64
C THR A 4 19.84 29.39 2.12
N TYR A 5 18.66 29.34 1.50
CA TYR A 5 18.17 28.13 0.86
C TYR A 5 19.17 27.74 -0.21
N GLN A 6 19.83 26.60 -0.02
CA GLN A 6 20.73 26.08 -1.02
C GLN A 6 19.90 25.69 -2.27
N PRO A 7 20.46 25.84 -3.49
CA PRO A 7 19.72 25.66 -4.74
C PRO A 7 19.26 24.23 -5.00
N TYR A 8 19.64 23.24 -4.18
CA TYR A 8 19.30 21.84 -4.40
C TYR A 8 17.83 21.46 -4.15
N PHE A 9 16.98 22.34 -3.59
CA PHE A 9 15.52 22.09 -3.60
C PHE A 9 14.95 22.03 -5.01
N LEU A 10 15.65 22.61 -6.00
CA LEU A 10 15.33 22.45 -7.42
C LEU A 10 15.38 20.99 -7.88
N LEU A 11 16.02 20.08 -7.14
CA LEU A 11 15.99 18.63 -7.41
C LEU A 11 14.59 18.01 -7.24
N LEU A 12 13.64 18.70 -6.58
CA LEU A 12 12.24 18.27 -6.58
C LEU A 12 11.58 18.40 -7.96
N LEU A 13 12.09 19.26 -8.85
CA LEU A 13 11.55 19.45 -10.19
C LEU A 13 11.73 18.21 -11.09
N PRO A 14 12.94 17.64 -11.29
CA PRO A 14 13.10 16.41 -12.06
C PRO A 14 12.39 15.21 -11.41
N LEU A 15 12.25 15.18 -10.08
CA LEU A 15 11.38 14.20 -9.41
C LEU A 15 9.91 14.36 -9.82
N LEU A 16 9.37 15.58 -9.74
CA LEU A 16 7.99 15.86 -10.11
C LEU A 16 7.73 15.56 -11.59
N ILE A 17 8.64 15.94 -12.49
CA ILE A 17 8.53 15.66 -13.92
C ILE A 17 8.47 14.14 -14.15
N GLY A 18 9.41 13.37 -13.61
CA GLY A 18 9.41 11.92 -13.79
C GLY A 18 8.18 11.24 -13.18
N VAL A 19 7.76 11.65 -11.98
CA VAL A 19 6.54 11.14 -11.33
C VAL A 19 5.28 11.46 -12.16
N CYS A 20 5.17 12.67 -12.72
CA CYS A 20 4.04 13.02 -13.58
C CYS A 20 4.06 12.27 -14.91
N ILE A 21 5.22 12.05 -15.52
CA ILE A 21 5.34 11.21 -16.72
C ILE A 21 4.85 9.79 -16.41
N LEU A 22 5.33 9.20 -15.32
CA LEU A 22 4.95 7.83 -14.91
C LEU A 22 3.47 7.71 -14.56
N GLY A 23 2.89 8.71 -13.89
CA GLY A 23 1.51 8.67 -13.42
C GLY A 23 0.43 9.07 -14.44
N TYR A 24 0.80 9.71 -15.55
CA TYR A 24 -0.17 10.27 -16.52
C TYR A 24 0.20 10.09 -17.98
N GLY A 25 1.47 9.86 -18.30
CA GLY A 25 1.99 9.99 -19.67
C GLY A 25 2.47 8.70 -20.31
N VAL A 26 2.39 7.56 -19.62
CA VAL A 26 2.91 6.28 -20.09
C VAL A 26 1.96 5.14 -19.74
N ALA A 27 1.91 4.11 -20.59
CA ALA A 27 1.29 2.82 -20.32
C ALA A 27 2.35 1.77 -19.93
N GLN A 28 1.92 0.63 -19.39
CA GLN A 28 2.82 -0.46 -18.92
C GLN A 28 3.83 -0.94 -19.98
N GLU A 29 3.46 -0.88 -21.26
CA GLU A 29 4.29 -1.32 -22.40
C GLU A 29 5.35 -0.30 -22.84
N ASP A 30 5.28 0.94 -22.35
CA ASP A 30 6.17 2.05 -22.74
C ASP A 30 7.55 2.00 -22.06
N PHE A 31 8.27 0.88 -22.22
CA PHE A 31 9.54 0.61 -21.53
C PHE A 31 10.53 1.77 -21.58
N THR A 32 10.74 2.38 -22.74
CA THR A 32 11.71 3.48 -22.92
C THR A 32 11.34 4.70 -22.09
N TRP A 33 10.05 5.07 -22.05
CA TRP A 33 9.58 6.21 -21.27
C TRP A 33 9.60 5.92 -19.78
N ILE A 34 9.16 4.72 -19.37
CA ILE A 34 9.21 4.27 -17.98
C ILE A 34 10.66 4.32 -17.47
N TRP A 35 11.59 3.72 -18.22
CA TRP A 35 13.00 3.67 -17.84
C TRP A 35 13.63 5.07 -17.79
N GLY A 36 13.32 5.92 -18.77
CA GLY A 36 13.82 7.30 -18.80
C GLY A 36 13.31 8.14 -17.64
N ALA A 37 12.01 8.06 -17.33
CA ALA A 37 11.39 8.79 -16.23
C ALA A 37 11.90 8.32 -14.87
N TYR A 38 11.99 7.00 -14.65
CA TYR A 38 12.59 6.46 -13.43
C TYR A 38 14.07 6.87 -13.30
N SER A 39 14.87 6.80 -14.37
CA SER A 39 16.28 7.21 -14.33
C SER A 39 16.44 8.69 -13.94
N LEU A 40 15.61 9.57 -14.49
CA LEU A 40 15.58 10.99 -14.14
C LEU A 40 15.23 11.18 -12.65
N SER A 41 14.15 10.54 -12.19
CA SER A 41 13.70 10.65 -10.80
C SER A 41 14.70 10.06 -9.81
N PHE A 42 15.29 8.89 -10.10
CA PHE A 42 16.28 8.25 -9.24
C PHE A 42 17.59 9.04 -9.18
N GLY A 43 18.03 9.64 -10.30
CA GLY A 43 19.19 10.53 -10.30
C GLY A 43 19.00 11.72 -9.35
N ALA A 44 17.85 12.39 -9.43
CA ALA A 44 17.52 13.49 -8.52
C ALA A 44 17.38 13.03 -7.05
N TYR A 45 16.72 11.90 -6.83
CA TYR A 45 16.57 11.27 -5.51
C TYR A 45 17.92 10.97 -4.84
N VAL A 46 18.86 10.34 -5.57
CA VAL A 46 20.20 10.03 -5.02
C VAL A 46 20.95 11.31 -4.66
N LEU A 47 20.90 12.35 -5.50
CA LEU A 47 21.49 13.64 -5.19
C LEU A 47 20.88 14.26 -3.93
N ILE A 48 19.55 14.18 -3.75
CA ILE A 48 18.90 14.64 -2.52
C ILE A 48 19.40 13.84 -1.32
N LEU A 49 19.51 12.52 -1.39
CA LEU A 49 20.01 11.70 -0.28
C LEU A 49 21.46 12.06 0.13
N LEU A 50 22.30 12.45 -0.83
CA LEU A 50 23.69 12.83 -0.60
C LEU A 50 23.82 14.24 -0.01
N LEU A 51 22.91 15.15 -0.34
CA LEU A 51 22.99 16.57 0.01
C LEU A 51 22.10 16.97 1.20
N ALA A 52 20.98 16.29 1.42
CA ALA A 52 19.97 16.68 2.39
C ALA A 52 20.49 16.64 3.83
N THR A 53 20.14 17.66 4.60
CA THR A 53 20.40 17.72 6.04
C THR A 53 19.12 17.69 6.85
N ASP A 54 19.22 17.35 8.14
CA ASP A 54 18.06 17.31 9.04
C ASP A 54 17.38 18.68 9.21
N ALA A 55 18.12 19.78 8.99
CA ALA A 55 17.61 21.15 9.05
C ALA A 55 16.55 21.46 7.97
N GLU A 56 16.52 20.66 6.90
CA GLU A 56 15.74 20.92 5.70
C GLU A 56 14.56 19.97 5.54
N MET A 57 14.39 19.08 6.50
CA MET A 57 13.32 18.10 6.51
C MET A 57 11.93 18.68 6.25
N PRO A 58 11.55 19.88 6.74
CA PRO A 58 10.25 20.45 6.39
C PRO A 58 10.03 20.55 4.87
N VAL A 59 11.03 21.01 4.11
CA VAL A 59 10.93 21.15 2.65
C VAL A 59 10.83 19.79 1.98
N TRP A 60 11.63 18.81 2.41
CA TRP A 60 11.60 17.46 1.84
C TRP A 60 10.31 16.69 2.15
N LEU A 61 9.77 16.86 3.36
CA LEU A 61 8.47 16.28 3.75
C LEU A 61 7.33 16.90 2.94
N SER A 62 7.34 18.23 2.78
CA SER A 62 6.37 18.91 1.91
C SER A 62 6.50 18.45 0.46
N GLY A 63 7.72 18.32 -0.08
CA GLY A 63 7.97 17.79 -1.41
C GLY A 63 7.45 16.36 -1.58
N ALA A 64 7.74 15.47 -0.63
CA ALA A 64 7.26 14.08 -0.63
C ALA A 64 5.74 13.99 -0.61
N PHE A 65 5.07 14.86 0.16
CA PHE A 65 3.61 14.96 0.17
C PHE A 65 3.06 15.49 -1.16
N CYS A 66 3.62 16.57 -1.70
CA CYS A 66 3.19 17.15 -2.97
C CYS A 66 3.35 16.18 -4.15
N LEU A 67 4.43 15.39 -4.18
CA LEU A 67 4.65 14.36 -5.22
C LEU A 67 3.55 13.29 -5.19
N ARG A 68 3.14 12.84 -4.01
CA ARG A 68 2.03 11.89 -3.84
C ARG A 68 0.68 12.51 -4.18
N LEU A 69 0.45 13.76 -3.73
CA LEU A 69 -0.75 14.51 -4.06
C LEU A 69 -0.90 14.72 -5.57
N ALA A 70 0.21 14.93 -6.29
CA ALA A 70 0.21 15.07 -7.74
C ALA A 70 -0.30 13.81 -8.45
N LEU A 71 -0.22 12.61 -7.85
CA LEU A 71 -0.71 11.35 -8.42
C LEU A 71 -2.17 11.02 -8.07
N LEU A 72 -2.79 11.82 -7.18
CA LEU A 72 -4.10 11.54 -6.60
C LEU A 72 -5.22 11.48 -7.64
N PHE A 73 -5.11 12.29 -8.70
CA PHE A 73 -6.17 12.48 -9.69
C PHE A 73 -6.02 11.64 -10.97
N GLY A 74 -4.91 10.92 -11.11
CA GLY A 74 -4.70 9.97 -12.22
C GLY A 74 -5.35 8.61 -11.93
N LEU A 75 -5.69 7.86 -12.98
CA LEU A 75 -5.90 6.42 -12.84
C LEU A 75 -4.53 5.72 -12.72
N PRO A 76 -4.44 4.53 -12.09
CA PRO A 76 -3.26 3.67 -12.23
C PRO A 76 -2.94 3.44 -13.70
N THR A 77 -1.67 3.61 -14.07
CA THR A 77 -1.20 3.50 -15.46
C THR A 77 -0.20 2.37 -15.64
N LEU A 78 0.47 1.96 -14.55
CA LEU A 78 1.47 0.89 -14.57
C LEU A 78 0.98 -0.41 -13.91
N SER A 79 -0.29 -0.46 -13.49
CA SER A 79 -0.92 -1.65 -12.94
C SER A 79 -2.42 -1.68 -13.24
N ASP A 80 -2.94 -2.86 -13.53
CA ASP A 80 -4.35 -3.13 -13.82
C ASP A 80 -5.11 -3.70 -12.61
N ASP A 81 -4.44 -3.84 -11.46
CA ASP A 81 -5.02 -4.43 -10.24
C ASP A 81 -6.29 -3.71 -9.78
N ILE A 82 -6.44 -2.42 -10.11
CA ILE A 82 -7.63 -1.63 -9.79
C ILE A 82 -8.92 -2.28 -10.28
N TYR A 83 -8.91 -2.94 -11.44
CA TYR A 83 -10.11 -3.60 -11.97
C TYR A 83 -10.52 -4.79 -11.11
N ARG A 84 -9.53 -5.51 -10.56
CA ARG A 84 -9.80 -6.57 -9.59
C ARG A 84 -10.30 -6.01 -8.26
N PHE A 85 -9.80 -4.86 -7.83
CA PHE A 85 -10.30 -4.17 -6.63
C PHE A 85 -11.77 -3.77 -6.79
N ILE A 86 -12.13 -3.20 -7.95
CA ILE A 86 -13.52 -2.82 -8.27
C ILE A 86 -14.40 -4.06 -8.26
N TRP A 87 -13.97 -5.14 -8.93
CA TRP A 87 -14.69 -6.41 -8.99
C TRP A 87 -15.01 -6.97 -7.60
N ASP A 88 -13.97 -7.13 -6.77
CA ASP A 88 -14.12 -7.66 -5.42
C ASP A 88 -14.95 -6.74 -4.52
N GLY A 89 -14.79 -5.41 -4.67
CA GLY A 89 -15.57 -4.42 -3.94
C GLY A 89 -17.07 -4.53 -4.22
N HIS A 90 -17.47 -4.75 -5.48
CA HIS A 90 -18.87 -4.96 -5.86
C HIS A 90 -19.45 -6.26 -5.30
N LEU A 91 -18.69 -7.34 -5.29
CA LEU A 91 -19.11 -8.60 -4.66
C LEU A 91 -19.39 -8.40 -3.16
N LEU A 92 -18.48 -7.73 -2.45
CA LEU A 92 -18.64 -7.46 -1.02
C LEU A 92 -19.83 -6.56 -0.70
N GLN A 93 -20.14 -5.58 -1.56
CA GLN A 93 -21.34 -4.76 -1.40
C GLN A 93 -22.65 -5.57 -1.48
N GLN A 94 -22.63 -6.72 -2.16
CA GLN A 94 -23.76 -7.64 -2.26
C GLN A 94 -23.70 -8.78 -1.23
N GLY A 95 -22.76 -8.71 -0.27
CA GLY A 95 -22.56 -9.76 0.73
C GLY A 95 -21.97 -11.06 0.17
N ILE A 96 -21.39 -11.00 -1.03
CA ILE A 96 -20.76 -12.15 -1.70
C ILE A 96 -19.27 -12.16 -1.35
N ASN A 97 -18.76 -13.32 -0.92
CA ASN A 97 -17.36 -13.47 -0.61
C ASN A 97 -16.53 -13.60 -1.90
N PRO A 98 -15.56 -12.71 -2.18
CA PRO A 98 -14.79 -12.73 -3.42
C PRO A 98 -13.88 -13.97 -3.59
N PHE A 99 -13.69 -14.75 -2.53
CA PHE A 99 -12.92 -16.00 -2.56
C PHE A 99 -13.72 -17.21 -3.07
N ASP A 100 -15.05 -17.08 -3.24
CA ASP A 100 -15.92 -18.24 -3.51
C ASP A 100 -15.90 -18.70 -4.96
N GLN A 101 -15.79 -17.76 -5.90
CA GLN A 101 -15.92 -18.04 -7.34
C GLN A 101 -14.93 -17.20 -8.14
N LEU A 102 -14.51 -17.73 -9.29
CA LEU A 102 -13.75 -16.99 -10.29
C LEU A 102 -14.60 -15.88 -10.93
N PRO A 103 -14.02 -14.75 -11.37
CA PRO A 103 -14.75 -13.69 -12.06
C PRO A 103 -15.68 -14.18 -13.19
N GLY A 104 -15.24 -15.16 -13.99
CA GLY A 104 -16.03 -15.68 -15.11
C GLY A 104 -17.36 -16.35 -14.72
N TYR A 105 -17.50 -16.79 -13.46
CA TYR A 105 -18.74 -17.35 -12.94
C TYR A 105 -19.89 -16.34 -12.97
N TYR A 106 -19.62 -15.10 -12.58
CA TYR A 106 -20.65 -14.06 -12.44
C TYR A 106 -21.11 -13.45 -13.79
N LEU A 107 -20.49 -13.84 -14.90
CA LEU A 107 -20.96 -13.49 -16.24
C LEU A 107 -22.01 -14.49 -16.79
N GLN A 108 -22.21 -15.62 -16.11
CA GLN A 108 -23.15 -16.65 -16.54
C GLN A 108 -24.61 -16.25 -16.27
N ALA A 109 -25.53 -16.78 -17.08
CA ALA A 109 -26.95 -16.53 -16.92
C ALA A 109 -27.47 -16.99 -15.55
N GLY A 110 -28.06 -16.08 -14.78
CA GLY A 110 -28.58 -16.33 -13.44
C GLY A 110 -27.57 -16.12 -12.31
N GLN A 111 -26.32 -15.75 -12.61
CA GLN A 111 -25.27 -15.46 -11.63
C GLN A 111 -24.78 -14.01 -11.67
N GLN A 112 -25.47 -13.15 -12.44
CA GLN A 112 -25.06 -11.76 -12.61
C GLN A 112 -25.19 -10.96 -11.31
N VAL A 113 -24.19 -10.11 -11.08
CA VAL A 113 -24.12 -9.22 -9.91
C VAL A 113 -24.10 -7.78 -10.40
N ALA A 114 -24.86 -6.91 -9.75
CA ALA A 114 -24.93 -5.50 -10.13
C ALA A 114 -23.55 -4.82 -10.02
N GLY A 115 -23.14 -4.12 -11.09
CA GLY A 115 -21.83 -3.48 -11.21
C GLY A 115 -20.73 -4.36 -11.80
N LEU A 116 -20.99 -5.66 -12.02
CA LEU A 116 -20.09 -6.55 -12.75
C LEU A 116 -20.61 -6.77 -14.16
N ASP A 117 -19.81 -6.43 -15.16
CA ASP A 117 -20.14 -6.60 -16.57
C ASP A 117 -18.93 -7.10 -17.38
N GLN A 118 -19.17 -7.37 -18.67
CA GLN A 118 -18.12 -7.82 -19.59
C GLN A 118 -17.01 -6.78 -19.75
N VAL A 119 -17.35 -5.49 -19.70
CA VAL A 119 -16.38 -4.39 -19.88
C VAL A 119 -15.37 -4.39 -18.74
N LEU A 120 -15.82 -4.52 -17.49
CA LEU A 120 -14.93 -4.63 -16.34
C LEU A 120 -14.15 -5.95 -16.36
N TYR A 121 -14.80 -7.06 -16.74
CA TYR A 121 -14.15 -8.36 -16.82
C TYR A 121 -12.96 -8.37 -17.80
N ASP A 122 -13.13 -7.76 -18.97
CA ASP A 122 -12.10 -7.70 -20.02
C ASP A 122 -10.88 -6.86 -19.61
N GLN A 123 -11.00 -6.03 -18.57
CA GLN A 123 -9.89 -5.26 -18.00
C GLN A 123 -9.12 -6.00 -16.90
N LEU A 124 -9.62 -7.16 -16.42
CA LEU A 124 -8.93 -7.92 -15.38
C LEU A 124 -7.61 -8.48 -15.92
N ASN A 125 -6.52 -8.25 -15.19
CA ASN A 125 -5.23 -8.92 -15.44
C ASN A 125 -5.23 -10.42 -15.06
N SER A 126 -6.20 -10.85 -14.24
CA SER A 126 -6.22 -12.17 -13.59
C SER A 126 -7.63 -12.82 -13.54
N PRO A 127 -8.40 -12.87 -14.64
CA PRO A 127 -9.78 -13.38 -14.62
C PRO A 127 -9.87 -14.89 -14.32
N GLY A 128 -8.80 -15.64 -14.56
CA GLY A 128 -8.70 -17.08 -14.27
C GLY A 128 -8.27 -17.42 -12.84
N TYR A 129 -8.09 -16.42 -11.97
CA TYR A 129 -7.59 -16.61 -10.61
C TYR A 129 -8.58 -16.15 -9.55
N PHE A 130 -8.56 -16.82 -8.41
CA PHE A 130 -9.25 -16.34 -7.21
C PHE A 130 -8.56 -15.08 -6.68
N THR A 131 -9.30 -14.29 -5.92
CA THR A 131 -8.68 -13.13 -5.27
C THR A 131 -7.58 -13.58 -4.31
N VAL A 132 -6.54 -12.76 -4.21
CA VAL A 132 -5.43 -12.94 -3.27
C VAL A 132 -5.41 -11.83 -2.21
N TYR A 133 -6.36 -10.90 -2.26
CA TYR A 133 -6.32 -9.69 -1.46
C TYR A 133 -6.82 -9.96 -0.03
N PRO A 134 -5.99 -9.68 1.00
CA PRO A 134 -6.37 -9.90 2.40
C PRO A 134 -7.50 -8.96 2.89
N PRO A 135 -8.07 -9.23 4.09
CA PRO A 135 -9.27 -8.56 4.57
C PRO A 135 -9.21 -7.02 4.64
N ILE A 136 -8.06 -6.43 4.96
CA ILE A 136 -7.95 -4.96 5.03
C ILE A 136 -8.03 -4.34 3.63
N ALA A 137 -7.43 -4.99 2.63
CA ALA A 137 -7.56 -4.55 1.25
C ALA A 137 -9.02 -4.69 0.79
N GLN A 138 -9.63 -5.85 1.02
CA GLN A 138 -11.04 -6.10 0.72
C GLN A 138 -12.00 -5.08 1.36
N ALA A 139 -11.78 -4.73 2.63
CA ALA A 139 -12.59 -3.73 3.32
C ALA A 139 -12.50 -2.34 2.65
N SER A 140 -11.31 -1.94 2.20
CA SER A 140 -11.14 -0.69 1.47
C SER A 140 -11.75 -0.72 0.06
N PHE A 141 -11.71 -1.86 -0.62
CA PHE A 141 -12.40 -2.05 -1.91
C PHE A 141 -13.90 -1.92 -1.77
N ALA A 142 -14.47 -2.58 -0.75
CA ALA A 142 -15.89 -2.44 -0.42
C ALA A 142 -16.24 -0.97 -0.12
N LEU A 143 -15.43 -0.26 0.65
CA LEU A 143 -15.65 1.16 0.95
C LEU A 143 -15.61 2.03 -0.33
N ALA A 144 -14.67 1.78 -1.23
CA ALA A 144 -14.58 2.51 -2.49
C ALA A 144 -15.75 2.20 -3.43
N ALA A 145 -16.18 0.94 -3.51
CA ALA A 145 -17.37 0.55 -4.26
C ALA A 145 -18.65 1.19 -3.69
N TRP A 146 -18.75 1.33 -2.37
CA TRP A 146 -19.88 2.01 -1.74
C TRP A 146 -19.92 3.52 -2.05
N LEU A 147 -18.78 4.20 -1.97
CA LEU A 147 -18.68 5.64 -2.21
C LEU A 147 -18.72 6.00 -3.71
N SER A 148 -18.26 5.11 -4.58
CA SER A 148 -18.18 5.32 -6.02
C SER A 148 -18.55 4.06 -6.83
N PRO A 149 -19.82 3.63 -6.80
CA PRO A 149 -20.25 2.36 -7.38
C PRO A 149 -20.26 2.34 -8.91
N THR A 150 -20.15 3.49 -9.58
CA THR A 150 -20.30 3.59 -11.04
C THR A 150 -19.14 4.29 -11.73
N SER A 151 -18.14 4.78 -11.00
CA SER A 151 -17.02 5.55 -11.55
C SER A 151 -15.69 4.93 -11.16
N TRP A 152 -14.96 4.38 -12.14
CA TRP A 152 -13.61 3.85 -11.91
C TRP A 152 -12.65 4.94 -11.41
N TRP A 153 -12.80 6.17 -11.91
CA TRP A 153 -12.04 7.31 -11.44
C TRP A 153 -12.37 7.68 -9.99
N GLY A 154 -13.65 7.73 -9.63
CA GLY A 154 -14.05 8.00 -8.25
C GLY A 154 -13.64 6.89 -7.28
N PHE A 155 -13.71 5.63 -7.71
CA PHE A 155 -13.19 4.48 -6.96
C PHE A 155 -11.69 4.61 -6.72
N SER A 156 -10.91 4.89 -7.78
CA SER A 156 -9.46 5.16 -7.70
C SER A 156 -9.18 6.30 -6.72
N LEU A 157 -9.91 7.42 -6.83
CA LEU A 157 -9.71 8.58 -5.97
C LEU A 157 -9.94 8.26 -4.48
N VAL A 158 -10.96 7.47 -4.14
CA VAL A 158 -11.19 7.02 -2.77
C VAL A 158 -10.00 6.21 -2.26
N LEU A 159 -9.56 5.20 -3.01
CA LEU A 159 -8.43 4.37 -2.59
C LEU A 159 -7.12 5.16 -2.50
N LYS A 160 -6.82 6.02 -3.48
CA LYS A 160 -5.63 6.88 -3.46
C LYS A 160 -5.67 7.87 -2.29
N THR A 161 -6.84 8.37 -1.91
CA THR A 161 -7.01 9.23 -0.73
C THR A 161 -6.70 8.46 0.54
N LEU A 162 -7.21 7.23 0.69
CA LEU A 162 -6.89 6.37 1.84
C LEU A 162 -5.38 6.08 1.90
N ILE A 163 -4.76 5.72 0.78
CA ILE A 163 -3.32 5.49 0.70
C ILE A 163 -2.53 6.76 1.03
N LEU A 164 -2.96 7.93 0.56
CA LEU A 164 -2.30 9.20 0.88
C LEU A 164 -2.32 9.48 2.40
N LEU A 165 -3.45 9.25 3.08
CA LEU A 165 -3.56 9.38 4.53
C LEU A 165 -2.64 8.38 5.26
N ILE A 166 -2.57 7.14 4.76
CA ILE A 166 -1.67 6.10 5.26
C ILE A 166 -0.20 6.51 5.06
N GLU A 167 0.16 7.10 3.92
CA GLU A 167 1.51 7.58 3.64
C GLU A 167 1.92 8.77 4.52
N VAL A 168 0.97 9.65 4.87
CA VAL A 168 1.20 10.67 5.91
C VAL A 168 1.47 10.02 7.27
N GLY A 169 0.73 8.95 7.60
CA GLY A 169 0.99 8.12 8.76
C GLY A 169 2.38 7.47 8.74
N ASN A 170 2.80 6.91 7.60
CA ASN A 170 4.12 6.34 7.39
C ASN A 170 5.23 7.38 7.62
N ALA A 171 5.07 8.58 7.05
CA ALA A 171 6.02 9.67 7.25
C ALA A 171 6.16 10.03 8.73
N TRP A 172 5.04 10.17 9.44
CA TRP A 172 5.04 10.45 10.87
C TRP A 172 5.72 9.33 11.68
N LEU A 173 5.36 8.06 11.42
CA LEU A 173 5.92 6.90 12.12
C LEU A 173 7.42 6.76 11.89
N LEU A 174 7.90 6.90 10.64
CA LEU A 174 9.32 6.83 10.30
C LEU A 174 10.12 7.90 11.04
N VAL A 175 9.67 9.16 10.97
CA VAL A 175 10.33 10.28 11.66
C VAL A 175 10.30 10.06 13.18
N SER A 176 9.19 9.59 13.72
CA SER A 176 9.02 9.31 15.15
C SER A 176 9.97 8.19 15.63
N LEU A 177 10.07 7.09 14.88
CA LEU A 177 10.98 5.98 15.16
C LEU A 177 12.45 6.42 15.08
N LEU A 178 12.84 7.15 14.03
CA LEU A 178 14.21 7.66 13.88
C LEU A 178 14.63 8.55 15.05
N ARG A 179 13.74 9.45 15.51
CA ARG A 179 13.98 10.26 16.72
C ARG A 179 14.16 9.41 17.96
N MET A 180 13.32 8.40 18.18
CA MET A 180 13.43 7.50 19.33
C MET A 180 14.74 6.68 19.30
N PHE A 181 15.22 6.31 18.12
CA PHE A 181 16.49 5.61 17.94
C PHE A 181 17.71 6.53 17.87
N ARG A 182 17.53 7.85 17.99
CA ARG A 182 18.59 8.87 17.89
C ARG A 182 19.36 8.77 16.56
N MET A 183 18.66 8.43 15.49
CA MET A 183 19.19 8.38 14.13
C MET A 183 18.86 9.68 13.39
N PRO A 184 19.65 10.06 12.37
CA PRO A 184 19.33 11.23 11.55
C PRO A 184 17.94 11.12 10.92
N ILE A 185 17.15 12.19 11.01
CA ILE A 185 15.78 12.20 10.51
C ILE A 185 15.76 12.13 8.99
N ARG A 186 16.77 12.70 8.31
CA ARG A 186 16.93 12.58 6.85
C ARG A 186 16.94 11.14 6.34
N ASN A 187 17.21 10.15 7.17
CA ASN A 187 17.14 8.75 6.76
C ASN A 187 15.71 8.33 6.37
N SER A 188 14.67 9.06 6.79
CA SER A 188 13.30 8.81 6.31
C SER A 188 13.15 9.10 4.82
N LEU A 189 14.03 9.92 4.22
CA LEU A 189 14.01 10.21 2.80
C LEU A 189 14.26 8.97 1.94
N LEU A 190 14.95 7.95 2.48
CA LEU A 190 15.12 6.65 1.83
C LEU A 190 13.78 6.03 1.42
N TYR A 191 12.73 6.29 2.19
CA TYR A 191 11.36 5.87 1.89
C TYR A 191 10.58 7.00 1.21
N LEU A 192 10.56 8.19 1.81
CA LEU A 192 9.61 9.25 1.47
C LEU A 192 9.83 9.88 0.10
N LEU A 193 11.07 9.95 -0.38
CA LEU A 193 11.40 10.49 -1.70
C LEU A 193 11.81 9.43 -2.72
N ASN A 194 11.70 8.15 -2.38
CA ASN A 194 12.01 7.09 -3.31
C ASN A 194 10.97 7.09 -4.47
N PRO A 195 11.40 7.27 -5.72
CA PRO A 195 10.48 7.36 -6.86
C PRO A 195 9.57 6.14 -7.01
N LEU A 196 10.11 4.93 -6.80
CA LEU A 196 9.35 3.68 -6.91
C LEU A 196 8.25 3.60 -5.84
N ILE A 197 8.56 4.02 -4.61
CA ILE A 197 7.57 4.03 -3.51
C ILE A 197 6.44 5.02 -3.81
N ILE A 198 6.78 6.20 -4.32
CA ILE A 198 5.76 7.22 -4.64
C ILE A 198 4.85 6.73 -5.75
N VAL A 199 5.43 6.26 -6.85
CA VAL A 199 4.69 5.87 -8.06
C VAL A 199 3.90 4.59 -7.82
N GLU A 200 4.51 3.54 -7.30
CA GLU A 200 3.81 2.26 -7.17
C GLU A 200 2.77 2.27 -6.05
N LEU A 201 3.11 2.81 -4.87
CA LEU A 201 2.19 2.76 -3.74
C LEU A 201 1.03 3.75 -3.92
N THR A 202 1.32 5.01 -4.24
CA THR A 202 0.26 6.04 -4.36
C THR A 202 -0.32 6.12 -5.77
N GLY A 203 0.52 6.05 -6.80
CA GLY A 203 0.08 6.15 -8.20
C GLY A 203 -0.64 4.91 -8.69
N ASN A 204 -0.11 3.72 -8.40
CA ASN A 204 -0.65 2.45 -8.89
C ASN A 204 -1.40 1.63 -7.82
N LEU A 205 -1.73 2.23 -6.68
CA LEU A 205 -2.55 1.63 -5.62
C LEU A 205 -1.97 0.35 -5.01
N HIS A 206 -0.64 0.20 -4.95
CA HIS A 206 -0.03 -0.94 -4.26
C HIS A 206 -0.25 -0.88 -2.74
N TYR A 207 -0.93 -1.89 -2.22
CA TYR A 207 -1.34 -1.99 -0.81
C TYR A 207 -0.21 -2.19 0.19
N GLU A 208 1.03 -2.35 -0.28
CA GLU A 208 2.24 -2.32 0.54
C GLU A 208 2.30 -1.08 1.43
N ALA A 209 1.77 0.08 1.00
CA ALA A 209 1.70 1.28 1.84
C ALA A 209 0.97 1.03 3.17
N VAL A 210 -0.16 0.32 3.12
CA VAL A 210 -1.00 -0.02 4.29
C VAL A 210 -0.30 -1.07 5.16
N MET A 211 0.31 -2.08 4.52
CA MET A 211 1.11 -3.08 5.22
C MET A 211 2.26 -2.41 6.00
N ILE A 212 3.01 -1.51 5.35
CA ILE A 212 4.14 -0.78 5.95
C ILE A 212 3.67 0.08 7.12
N PHE A 213 2.54 0.75 7.00
CA PHE A 213 1.96 1.55 8.08
C PHE A 213 1.72 0.74 9.34
N PHE A 214 1.01 -0.39 9.21
CA PHE A 214 0.72 -1.24 10.35
C PHE A 214 1.98 -1.90 10.92
N LEU A 215 2.97 -2.22 10.07
CA LEU A 215 4.27 -2.74 10.51
C LEU A 215 5.05 -1.70 11.33
N LEU A 216 5.15 -0.48 10.82
CA LEU A 216 5.79 0.64 11.51
C LEU A 216 5.06 0.99 12.81
N LEU A 217 3.72 0.94 12.81
CA LEU A 217 2.90 1.16 13.99
C LEU A 217 3.17 0.09 15.05
N ALA A 218 3.27 -1.19 14.67
CA ALA A 218 3.61 -2.27 15.58
C ALA A 218 4.98 -2.02 16.26
N PHE A 219 6.00 -1.63 15.48
CA PHE A 219 7.31 -1.28 16.02
C PHE A 219 7.26 -0.04 16.92
N TRP A 220 6.52 0.98 16.51
CA TRP A 220 6.35 2.20 17.29
C TRP A 220 5.70 1.91 18.65
N LEU A 221 4.64 1.09 18.68
CA LEU A 221 3.95 0.68 19.91
C LEU A 221 4.86 -0.14 20.84
N LEU A 222 5.69 -1.04 20.28
CA LEU A 222 6.68 -1.77 21.08
C LEU A 222 7.74 -0.86 21.68
N VAL A 223 8.27 0.08 20.89
CA VAL A 223 9.36 0.96 21.32
C VAL A 223 8.86 2.02 22.30
N ARG A 224 7.75 2.68 21.99
CA ARG A 224 7.22 3.81 22.75
C ARG A 224 6.43 3.37 23.98
N MET A 225 5.51 2.42 23.81
CA MET A 225 4.58 2.03 24.87
C MET A 225 4.99 0.75 25.60
N LYS A 226 5.94 -0.02 25.05
CA LYS A 226 6.31 -1.37 25.55
C LYS A 226 5.10 -2.32 25.61
N GLY A 227 4.04 -2.03 24.85
CA GLY A 227 2.78 -2.77 24.85
C GLY A 227 2.81 -3.91 23.85
N ILE A 228 2.83 -5.16 24.33
CA ILE A 228 2.83 -6.36 23.48
C ILE A 228 1.50 -6.51 22.73
N LEU A 229 0.37 -6.35 23.43
CA LEU A 229 -0.96 -6.49 22.83
C LEU A 229 -1.22 -5.52 21.66
N PRO A 230 -1.13 -4.19 21.84
CA PRO A 230 -1.45 -3.26 20.74
C PRO A 230 -0.47 -3.44 19.57
N ALA A 231 0.78 -3.80 19.83
CA ALA A 231 1.74 -4.10 18.78
C ALA A 231 1.41 -5.39 18.02
N ALA A 232 0.99 -6.45 18.72
CA ALA A 232 0.58 -7.70 18.08
C ALA A 232 -0.66 -7.49 17.20
N LEU A 233 -1.62 -6.68 17.66
CA LEU A 233 -2.81 -6.32 16.86
C LEU A 233 -2.46 -5.46 15.65
N ALA A 234 -1.56 -4.47 15.79
CA ALA A 234 -1.07 -3.71 14.64
C ALA A 234 -0.31 -4.61 13.66
N PHE A 235 0.50 -5.56 14.14
CA PHE A 235 1.20 -6.50 13.27
C PHE A 235 0.21 -7.47 12.58
N ALA A 236 -0.85 -7.88 13.26
CA ALA A 236 -1.94 -8.66 12.67
C ALA A 236 -2.60 -7.91 11.52
N ALA A 237 -2.85 -6.61 11.70
CA ALA A 237 -3.36 -5.74 10.65
C ALA A 237 -2.37 -5.62 9.48
N SER A 238 -1.06 -5.59 9.73
CA SER A 238 -0.06 -5.61 8.66
C SER A 238 -0.16 -6.89 7.82
N ILE A 239 -0.28 -8.07 8.45
CA ILE A 239 -0.50 -9.36 7.78
C ILE A 239 -1.82 -9.37 7.01
N ALA A 240 -2.88 -8.82 7.61
CA ALA A 240 -4.20 -8.72 7.00
C ALA A 240 -4.31 -7.64 5.92
N ALA A 241 -3.26 -6.86 5.68
CA ALA A 241 -3.10 -6.00 4.51
C ALA A 241 -2.28 -6.72 3.41
N LYS A 242 -1.21 -7.43 3.80
CA LYS A 242 -0.41 -8.28 2.91
C LYS A 242 0.30 -9.35 3.74
N LEU A 243 0.43 -10.59 3.26
CA LEU A 243 1.00 -11.69 4.07
C LEU A 243 2.50 -11.57 4.35
N LEU A 244 3.21 -10.73 3.58
CA LEU A 244 4.66 -10.52 3.64
C LEU A 244 5.25 -10.33 5.06
N PRO A 245 4.61 -9.62 6.01
CA PRO A 245 5.15 -9.40 7.35
C PRO A 245 5.40 -10.68 8.15
N LEU A 246 4.80 -11.82 7.79
CA LEU A 246 5.09 -13.12 8.41
C LEU A 246 6.59 -13.47 8.40
N MET A 247 7.35 -12.97 7.41
CA MET A 247 8.80 -13.17 7.36
C MET A 247 9.55 -12.54 8.54
N PHE A 248 8.96 -11.55 9.22
CA PHE A 248 9.61 -10.86 10.33
C PHE A 248 9.41 -11.53 11.70
N LEU A 249 8.60 -12.60 11.79
CA LEU A 249 8.32 -13.29 13.06
C LEU A 249 9.59 -13.74 13.82
N PRO A 250 10.62 -14.32 13.17
CA PRO A 250 11.83 -14.75 13.88
C PRO A 250 12.55 -13.61 14.63
N PHE A 251 12.45 -12.35 14.15
CA PHE A 251 13.09 -11.20 14.81
C PHE A 251 12.48 -10.89 16.18
N PHE A 252 11.19 -11.17 16.40
CA PHE A 252 10.54 -10.91 17.68
C PHE A 252 11.05 -11.84 18.79
N ILE A 253 11.47 -13.07 18.45
CA ILE A 253 12.10 -13.99 19.41
C ILE A 253 13.38 -13.36 19.95
N LYS A 254 14.26 -12.91 19.03
CA LYS A 254 15.53 -12.27 19.39
C LYS A 254 15.31 -10.97 20.17
N ARG A 255 14.30 -10.17 19.82
CA ARG A 255 14.09 -8.84 20.39
C ARG A 255 13.35 -8.85 21.73
N LEU A 256 12.33 -9.70 21.89
CA LEU A 256 11.46 -9.74 23.07
C LEU A 256 11.89 -10.80 24.09
N GLY A 257 12.68 -11.80 23.66
CA GLY A 257 12.95 -13.02 24.40
C GLY A 257 11.79 -14.02 24.31
N TRP A 258 12.09 -15.30 24.53
CA TRP A 258 11.18 -16.42 24.27
C TRP A 258 9.78 -16.25 24.89
N LYS A 259 9.70 -15.96 26.20
CA LYS A 259 8.42 -15.84 26.93
C LYS A 259 7.49 -14.77 26.34
N LYS A 260 8.03 -13.58 26.04
CA LYS A 260 7.25 -12.46 25.47
C LYS A 260 6.94 -12.68 24.00
N ALA A 261 7.83 -13.35 23.26
CA ALA A 261 7.58 -13.71 21.88
C ALA A 261 6.43 -14.71 21.75
N VAL A 262 6.35 -15.72 22.62
CA VAL A 262 5.21 -16.66 22.64
C VAL A 262 3.88 -15.92 22.88
N LEU A 263 3.84 -15.00 23.85
CA LEU A 263 2.65 -14.17 24.08
C LEU A 263 2.32 -13.30 22.86
N PHE A 264 3.33 -12.65 22.26
CA PHE A 264 3.16 -11.83 21.06
C PHE A 264 2.58 -12.66 19.91
N PHE A 265 3.10 -13.87 19.67
CA PHE A 265 2.62 -14.76 18.61
C PHE A 265 1.21 -15.30 18.87
N ALA A 266 0.86 -15.61 20.12
CA ALA A 266 -0.50 -16.02 20.45
C ALA A 266 -1.51 -14.89 20.17
N LEU A 267 -1.20 -13.66 20.61
CA LEU A 267 -2.05 -12.49 20.37
C LEU A 267 -2.12 -12.13 18.88
N LEU A 268 -0.99 -12.25 18.18
CA LEU A 268 -0.92 -12.07 16.74
C LEU A 268 -1.81 -13.09 16.01
N GLY A 269 -1.69 -14.38 16.34
CA GLY A 269 -2.48 -15.44 15.72
C GLY A 269 -3.98 -15.24 15.93
N VAL A 270 -4.40 -14.89 17.15
CA VAL A 270 -5.79 -14.53 17.44
C VAL A 270 -6.23 -13.30 16.66
N GLY A 271 -5.42 -12.24 16.64
CA GLY A 271 -5.72 -11.02 15.90
C GLY A 271 -5.87 -11.26 14.39
N THR A 272 -4.96 -12.01 13.80
CA THR A 272 -5.01 -12.39 12.37
C THR A 272 -6.23 -13.25 12.10
N PHE A 273 -6.51 -14.27 12.92
CA PHE A 273 -7.70 -15.10 12.74
C PHE A 273 -8.99 -14.26 12.79
N LEU A 274 -9.13 -13.35 13.76
CA LEU A 274 -10.30 -12.48 13.87
C LEU A 274 -10.46 -11.54 12.67
N LEU A 275 -9.37 -11.03 12.11
CA LEU A 275 -9.41 -10.17 10.92
C LEU A 275 -9.81 -10.94 9.66
N PHE A 276 -9.42 -12.21 9.55
CA PHE A 276 -9.78 -13.07 8.42
C PHE A 276 -11.15 -13.74 8.58
N LEU A 277 -11.68 -13.81 9.79
CA LEU A 277 -12.96 -14.46 10.10
C LEU A 277 -14.12 -14.06 9.17
N PRO A 278 -14.31 -12.78 8.79
CA PRO A 278 -15.42 -12.40 7.89
C PRO A 278 -15.36 -13.00 6.49
N LEU A 279 -14.16 -13.39 6.03
CA LEU A 279 -13.93 -13.97 4.70
C LEU A 279 -13.68 -15.48 4.76
N PHE A 280 -13.63 -16.05 5.97
CA PHE A 280 -13.29 -17.44 6.18
C PHE A 280 -14.51 -18.34 5.92
N ASN A 281 -14.41 -19.20 4.93
CA ASN A 281 -15.35 -20.29 4.65
C ASN A 281 -14.61 -21.49 4.04
N GLU A 282 -15.34 -22.54 3.64
CA GLU A 282 -14.74 -23.74 3.05
C GLU A 282 -13.97 -23.44 1.75
N ALA A 283 -14.48 -22.51 0.93
CA ALA A 283 -13.84 -22.12 -0.32
C ALA A 283 -12.54 -21.34 -0.10
N PHE A 284 -12.48 -20.48 0.93
CA PHE A 284 -11.36 -19.59 1.23
C PHE A 284 -10.01 -20.32 1.28
N LEU A 285 -9.93 -21.45 2.00
CA LEU A 285 -8.68 -22.20 2.13
C LEU A 285 -8.24 -22.82 0.79
N GLY A 286 -9.19 -23.35 0.02
CA GLY A 286 -8.92 -23.93 -1.31
C GLY A 286 -8.43 -22.86 -2.29
N SER A 287 -9.13 -21.73 -2.34
CA SER A 287 -8.79 -20.58 -3.19
C SER A 287 -7.42 -20.03 -2.84
N MET A 288 -7.12 -19.79 -1.56
CA MET A 288 -5.81 -19.32 -1.10
C MET A 288 -4.67 -20.31 -1.41
N SER A 289 -4.91 -21.62 -1.25
CA SER A 289 -3.91 -22.64 -1.58
C SER A 289 -3.62 -22.66 -3.08
N SER A 290 -4.66 -22.57 -3.92
CA SER A 290 -4.49 -22.59 -5.39
C SER A 290 -3.64 -21.44 -5.91
N SER A 291 -3.69 -20.29 -5.23
CA SER A 291 -2.89 -19.10 -5.58
C SER A 291 -1.42 -19.21 -5.16
N LEU A 292 -1.05 -20.17 -4.31
CA LEU A 292 0.34 -20.43 -3.91
C LEU A 292 1.08 -21.38 -4.85
N ASP A 293 0.36 -22.13 -5.69
CA ASP A 293 0.91 -23.10 -6.64
C ASP A 293 1.28 -22.48 -8.01
N LEU A 294 1.33 -21.14 -8.08
CA LEU A 294 1.65 -20.32 -9.26
C LEU A 294 3.07 -19.75 -9.18
#